data_AF-A0A963F2Z4-F1
#
_entry.id   AF-A0A963F2Z4-F1
#
_cell.length_a   1.000
_cell.length_b   1.000
_cell.length_c   1.000
_cell.angle_alpha   90.00
_cell.angle_beta   90.00
_cell.angle_gamma   90.00
#
_symmetry.space_group_name_H-M   'P 1'
#
loop_
_entity.id
_entity.type
_entity.pdbx_description
1 polymer ?
#
loop_
_entity_poly.entity_id
_entity_poly.type
_entity_poly.pdbx_seq_one_letter_code
_entity_poly.pdbx_strand_id
1 'polypeptide(L)'
;MDLQTLTYIVVGATFALYIGIAIWARAGSTGEFYAAGRGVHPVANGMATAADWMSAASFISMAGLIAFMGYDASLFLMGWTGG
;
A
#
# COMPACT_ATOMS: atom_id res chain seq x y z
N MET A 1 16.72 12.35 -18.52
CA MET A 1 15.47 12.78 -17.87
C MET A 1 15.85 13.48 -16.58
N ASP A 2 15.30 14.65 -16.31
CA ASP A 2 15.47 15.30 -15.01
C ASP A 2 14.61 14.61 -13.92
N LEU A 3 14.90 14.91 -12.65
CA LEU A 3 14.21 14.30 -11.50
C LEU A 3 12.72 14.66 -11.43
N GLN A 4 12.35 15.88 -11.81
CA GLN A 4 10.98 16.35 -11.76
C GLN A 4 10.12 15.60 -12.78
N THR A 5 10.61 15.49 -14.02
CA THR A 5 10.02 14.71 -15.10
C THR A 5 9.86 13.25 -14.70
N LEU A 6 10.90 12.64 -14.10
CA LEU A 6 10.80 11.26 -13.60
C LEU A 6 9.73 11.12 -12.53
N THR A 7 9.67 12.07 -11.58
CA THR A 7 8.67 12.08 -10.51
C THR A 7 7.26 12.13 -11.07
N TYR A 8 6.99 13.02 -12.02
CA TYR A 8 5.67 13.14 -12.65
C TYR A 8 5.28 11.91 -13.44
N ILE A 9 6.23 11.28 -14.14
CA ILE A 9 5.96 10.03 -14.86
C ILE A 9 5.60 8.91 -13.88
N VAL A 10 6.39 8.72 -12.81
CA VAL A 10 6.15 7.64 -11.85
C VAL A 10 4.83 7.85 -11.12
N VAL A 11 4.59 9.04 -10.58
CA VAL A 11 3.34 9.36 -9.87
C VAL A 11 2.14 9.27 -10.81
N GLY A 12 2.22 9.87 -12.00
CA GLY A 12 1.13 9.80 -12.97
C GLY A 12 0.80 8.38 -13.39
N ALA A 13 1.82 7.55 -13.64
CA ALA A 13 1.65 6.17 -14.04
C ALA A 13 1.02 5.30 -12.95
N THR A 14 1.41 5.47 -11.67
CA THR A 14 0.81 4.70 -10.58
C THR A 14 -0.66 5.06 -10.38
N PHE A 15 -1.02 6.34 -10.43
CA PHE A 15 -2.42 6.78 -10.38
C PHE A 15 -3.23 6.22 -11.55
N ALA A 16 -2.72 6.32 -12.77
CA ALA A 16 -3.39 5.79 -13.95
C ALA A 16 -3.62 4.27 -13.86
N LEU A 17 -2.64 3.53 -13.36
CA LEU A 17 -2.75 2.09 -13.13
C LEU A 17 -3.86 1.76 -12.13
N TYR A 18 -3.84 2.38 -10.93
CA TYR A 18 -4.84 2.10 -9.91
C TYR A 18 -6.26 2.54 -10.31
N ILE A 19 -6.41 3.65 -11.02
CA ILE A 19 -7.70 4.07 -11.60
C ILE A 19 -8.18 3.03 -12.62
N GLY A 20 -7.29 2.56 -13.50
CA GLY A 20 -7.59 1.50 -14.45
C GLY A 20 -8.08 0.22 -13.77
N ILE A 21 -7.39 -0.22 -12.71
CA ILE A 21 -7.80 -1.38 -11.90
C ILE A 21 -9.17 -1.14 -11.26
N ALA A 22 -9.42 0.05 -10.69
CA ALA A 22 -10.69 0.38 -10.05
C ALA A 22 -11.87 0.35 -11.03
N ILE A 23 -11.66 0.78 -12.28
CA ILE A 23 -12.68 0.69 -13.33
C ILE A 23 -12.91 -0.76 -13.75
N TRP A 24 -11.83 -1.53 -13.94
CA TRP A 24 -11.90 -2.93 -14.36
C TRP A 24 -12.55 -3.85 -13.31
N ALA A 25 -12.26 -3.63 -12.04
CA ALA A 25 -12.72 -4.46 -10.91
C ALA A 25 -13.95 -3.88 -10.19
N ARG A 26 -14.76 -3.06 -10.87
CA ARG A 26 -15.93 -2.41 -10.26
C ARG A 26 -16.96 -3.46 -9.78
N ALA A 27 -17.30 -3.43 -8.50
CA ALA A 27 -18.31 -4.32 -7.90
C ALA A 27 -19.72 -4.04 -8.46
N GLY A 28 -20.47 -5.09 -8.76
CA GLY A 28 -21.86 -5.03 -9.23
C GLY A 28 -22.92 -5.21 -8.14
N SER A 29 -22.51 -5.67 -6.95
CA SER A 29 -23.42 -5.89 -5.81
C SER A 29 -22.78 -5.54 -4.47
N THR A 30 -23.61 -5.42 -3.42
CA THR A 30 -23.14 -5.18 -2.04
C THR A 30 -22.30 -6.33 -1.51
N GLY A 31 -22.62 -7.58 -1.87
CA GLY A 31 -21.85 -8.76 -1.46
C GLY A 31 -20.45 -8.79 -2.07
N GLU A 32 -20.31 -8.36 -3.33
CA GLU A 32 -19.01 -8.19 -3.98
C GLU A 32 -18.23 -7.01 -3.37
N PHE A 33 -18.91 -5.91 -3.07
CA PHE A 33 -18.27 -4.73 -2.51
C PHE A 33 -17.72 -4.96 -1.08
N TYR A 34 -18.49 -5.61 -0.20
CA TYR A 34 -18.10 -5.77 1.21
C TYR A 34 -17.35 -7.07 1.51
N ALA A 35 -17.62 -8.14 0.77
CA ALA A 35 -17.07 -9.46 1.06
C ALA A 35 -16.32 -10.09 -0.13
N ALA A 36 -16.13 -9.35 -1.23
CA ALA A 36 -15.47 -9.85 -2.45
C ALA A 36 -16.03 -11.21 -2.92
N GLY A 37 -17.34 -11.43 -2.75
CA GLY A 37 -18.00 -12.70 -3.07
C GLY A 37 -17.51 -13.91 -2.27
N ARG A 38 -16.70 -13.71 -1.21
CA ARG A 38 -16.03 -14.74 -0.40
C ARG A 38 -15.10 -15.65 -1.20
N GLY A 39 -14.63 -15.20 -2.36
CA GLY A 39 -13.84 -15.99 -3.31
C GLY A 39 -12.34 -15.69 -3.33
N VAL A 40 -11.85 -14.74 -2.53
CA VAL A 40 -10.45 -14.34 -2.54
C VAL A 40 -9.59 -15.38 -1.83
N HIS A 41 -8.52 -15.86 -2.49
CA HIS A 41 -7.59 -16.82 -1.91
C HIS A 41 -6.94 -16.25 -0.63
N PRO A 42 -6.78 -17.03 0.46
CA PRO A 42 -6.27 -16.52 1.74
C PRO A 42 -4.94 -15.77 1.65
N VAL A 43 -4.02 -16.24 0.80
CA VAL A 43 -2.71 -15.56 0.59
C VAL A 43 -2.89 -14.19 -0.05
N ALA A 44 -3.77 -14.06 -1.05
CA ALA A 44 -4.04 -12.77 -1.68
C ALA A 44 -4.75 -11.81 -0.71
N ASN A 45 -5.67 -12.32 0.09
CA ASN A 45 -6.34 -11.54 1.14
C ASN A 45 -5.36 -11.07 2.22
N GLY A 46 -4.42 -11.93 2.63
CA GLY A 46 -3.34 -11.58 3.56
C GLY A 46 -2.40 -10.52 3.00
N MET A 47 -2.01 -10.63 1.71
CA MET A 47 -1.20 -9.59 1.05
C MET A 47 -1.93 -8.24 0.95
N ALA A 48 -3.24 -8.26 0.64
CA ALA A 48 -4.04 -7.04 0.60
C ALA A 48 -4.13 -6.39 1.99
N THR A 49 -4.35 -7.19 3.03
CA THR A 49 -4.36 -6.72 4.42
C THR A 49 -3.02 -6.10 4.79
N ALA A 50 -1.90 -6.78 4.53
CA ALA A 50 -0.56 -6.26 4.81
C ALA A 50 -0.26 -4.94 4.06
N ALA A 51 -0.74 -4.81 2.81
CA ALA A 51 -0.61 -3.57 2.04
C ALA A 51 -1.45 -2.43 2.64
N ASP A 52 -2.70 -2.71 3.04
CA ASP A 52 -3.60 -1.73 3.65
C ASP A 52 -3.14 -1.26 5.04
N TRP A 53 -2.41 -2.11 5.77
CA TRP A 53 -1.75 -1.75 7.03
C TRP A 53 -0.64 -0.70 6.85
N MET A 54 -0.11 -0.53 5.64
CA MET A 54 0.95 0.43 5.33
C MET A 54 0.40 1.75 4.79
N SER A 55 0.35 2.76 5.65
CA SER A 55 0.11 4.14 5.23
C SER A 55 1.40 4.86 4.82
N ALA A 56 1.28 5.87 3.94
CA ALA A 56 2.41 6.74 3.58
C ALA A 56 2.99 7.48 4.81
N ALA A 57 2.13 7.88 5.74
CA ALA A 57 2.56 8.52 7.00
C ALA A 57 3.42 7.56 7.82
N SER A 58 2.96 6.32 8.00
CA SER A 58 3.70 5.27 8.73
C SER A 58 5.07 5.02 8.10
N PHE A 59 5.13 4.91 6.77
CA PHE A 59 6.38 4.69 6.05
C PHE A 59 7.38 5.84 6.24
N ILE A 60 6.93 7.08 6.05
CA ILE A 60 7.79 8.28 6.19
C ILE A 60 8.23 8.46 7.65
N SER A 61 7.32 8.28 8.60
CA SER A 61 7.64 8.37 10.03
C SER A 61 8.68 7.33 10.44
N MET A 62 8.58 6.11 9.93
CA MET A 62 9.56 5.05 10.21
C MET A 62 10.93 5.38 9.64
N ALA A 63 10.99 5.82 8.38
CA ALA A 63 12.23 6.25 7.76
C ALA A 63 12.87 7.41 8.54
N GLY A 64 12.06 8.36 9.01
CA GLY A 64 12.49 9.45 9.88
C GLY A 64 13.07 8.95 11.21
N LEU A 65 12.33 8.09 11.93
CA LEU A 65 12.79 7.52 13.20
C LEU A 65 14.13 6.80 13.04
N ILE A 66 14.29 5.97 12.01
CA ILE A 66 15.54 5.26 11.75
C ILE A 66 16.67 6.23 11.39
N ALA A 67 16.39 7.27 10.60
CA ALA A 67 17.39 8.26 10.24
C ALA A 67 17.93 9.04 11.45
N PHE A 68 17.11 9.25 12.49
CA PHE A 68 17.50 10.02 13.68
C PHE A 68 17.93 9.15 14.88
N MET A 69 17.36 7.96 15.04
CA MET A 69 17.59 7.07 16.19
C MET A 69 18.39 5.82 15.84
N GLY A 70 18.68 5.56 14.56
CA GLY A 70 19.48 4.42 14.12
C GLY A 70 18.81 3.07 14.34
N TYR A 71 19.62 2.05 14.61
CA TYR A 71 19.18 0.65 14.70
C TYR A 71 18.12 0.40 15.77
N ASP A 72 18.13 1.15 16.87
CA ASP A 72 17.17 0.96 17.96
C ASP A 72 15.72 1.24 17.51
N ALA A 73 15.52 2.10 16.52
CA ALA A 73 14.20 2.33 15.93
C ALA A 73 13.72 1.18 15.03
N SER A 74 14.57 0.21 14.69
CA SER A 74 14.17 -0.97 13.88
C SER A 74 13.17 -1.87 14.62
N LEU A 75 13.06 -1.76 15.94
CA LEU A 75 12.02 -2.42 16.74
C LEU A 75 10.61 -2.00 16.28
N PHE A 76 10.45 -0.73 15.88
CA PHE A 76 9.20 -0.23 15.33
C PHE A 76 8.92 -0.80 13.93
N LEU A 77 9.94 -1.18 13.15
CA LEU A 77 9.73 -1.93 11.90
C LEU A 77 9.12 -3.30 12.19
N MET A 78 9.69 -4.04 13.15
CA MET A 78 9.17 -5.36 13.51
C MET A 78 7.74 -5.29 14.03
N GLY A 79 7.45 -4.33 14.92
CA GLY A 79 6.10 -4.09 15.42
C GLY A 79 5.12 -3.65 14.34
N TRP A 80 5.59 -2.92 13.34
CA TRP A 80 4.78 -2.48 12.21
C TRP A 80 4.55 -3.58 11.16
N THR A 81 5.54 -4.45 10.89
CA THR A 81 5.39 -5.61 9.98
C THR A 81 4.61 -6.77 10.58
N GLY A 82 4.47 -6.82 11.90
CA GLY A 82 3.78 -7.88 12.63
C GLY A 82 2.28 -7.64 12.87
N GLY A 83 1.75 -6.50 12.41
CA GLY A 83 0.32 -6.17 12.44
C GLY A 83 -0.47 -6.90 11.37
#